data_AF-A0A975EDE7-F1
#
_entry.id   AF-A0A975EDE7-F1
#
_cell.length_a   1.000
_cell.length_b   1.000
_cell.length_c   1.000
_cell.angle_alpha   90.00
_cell.angle_beta   90.00
_cell.angle_gamma   90.00
#
_symmetry.space_group_name_H-M   'P 1'
#
loop_
_entity.id
_entity.type
_entity.pdbx_description
1 polymer ?
#
loop_
_entity_poly.entity_id
_entity_poly.type
_entity_poly.pdbx_seq_one_letter_code
_entity_poly.pdbx_strand_id
1 'polypeptide(L)'
;MHSTPVQAFTADFELQGNAEAGTLSFFTPLGSTAARLQWSTAGAQLQTSGEPQHFESLDALTLHTTGATLPIHSLFAWLKGNEPTTPGWQVDLRALADGRLTAQRLAPEVPADLKIILQR
;
A
#
# COMPACT_ATOMS: atom_id res chain seq x y z
N MET A 1 -27.05 -11.01 -13.94
CA MET A 1 -26.40 -9.93 -13.17
C MET A 1 -25.20 -10.55 -12.46
N HIS A 2 -23.97 -10.38 -12.96
CA HIS A 2 -22.78 -10.84 -12.26
C HIS A 2 -22.26 -9.68 -11.42
N SER A 3 -22.55 -9.65 -10.11
CA SER A 3 -21.87 -8.72 -9.20
C SER A 3 -20.40 -9.11 -9.16
N THR A 4 -19.52 -8.24 -9.66
CA THR A 4 -18.09 -8.36 -9.36
C THR A 4 -17.93 -8.16 -7.85
N PRO A 5 -17.42 -9.16 -7.11
CA PRO A 5 -17.26 -9.04 -5.67
C PRO A 5 -16.28 -7.90 -5.38
N VAL A 6 -16.71 -6.94 -4.54
CA VAL A 6 -15.81 -5.92 -4.01
C VAL A 6 -14.83 -6.60 -3.07
N GLN A 7 -13.55 -6.64 -3.46
CA GLN A 7 -12.48 -7.12 -2.60
C GLN A 7 -12.03 -5.96 -1.72
N ALA A 8 -12.23 -6.09 -0.41
CA ALA A 8 -11.74 -5.13 0.58
C ALA A 8 -10.60 -5.76 1.38
N PHE A 9 -9.48 -5.06 1.47
CA PHE A 9 -8.36 -5.42 2.32
C PHE A 9 -8.28 -4.40 3.46
N THR A 10 -8.27 -4.87 4.70
CA THR A 10 -8.11 -4.03 5.89
C THR A 10 -7.16 -4.74 6.85
N ALA A 11 -6.10 -4.04 7.23
CA ALA A 11 -5.09 -4.52 8.14
C ALA A 11 -4.48 -3.32 8.89
N ASP A 12 -4.04 -3.56 10.11
CA ASP A 12 -3.07 -2.67 10.73
C ASP A 12 -1.76 -2.79 9.93
N PHE A 13 -1.03 -1.68 9.80
CA PHE A 13 0.19 -1.67 9.03
C PHE A 13 1.27 -0.84 9.70
N GLU A 14 2.52 -1.17 9.39
CA GLU A 14 3.69 -0.38 9.74
C GLU A 14 4.49 -0.13 8.46
N LEU A 15 4.72 1.13 8.15
CA LEU A 15 5.51 1.57 7.00
C LEU A 15 6.81 2.21 7.50
N GLN A 16 7.94 1.65 7.07
CA GLN A 16 9.27 2.07 7.50
C GLN A 16 10.18 2.33 6.30
N GLY A 17 11.18 3.19 6.48
CA GLY A 17 12.15 3.54 5.45
C GLY A 17 11.69 4.69 4.57
N ASN A 18 11.87 4.54 3.25
CA ASN A 18 11.54 5.55 2.26
C ASN A 18 11.08 4.92 0.93
N ALA A 19 10.83 5.76 -0.07
CA ALA A 19 10.35 5.33 -1.38
C ALA A 19 11.30 4.37 -2.10
N GLU A 20 12.62 4.50 -1.95
CA GLU A 20 13.61 3.66 -2.66
C GLU A 20 13.95 2.38 -1.90
N ALA A 21 13.97 2.43 -0.57
CA ALA A 21 14.22 1.29 0.29
C ALA A 21 13.38 1.35 1.56
N GLY A 22 12.56 0.33 1.78
CA GLY A 22 11.63 0.33 2.89
C GLY A 22 10.97 -1.00 3.15
N THR A 23 10.11 -1.00 4.16
CA THR A 23 9.36 -2.17 4.61
C THR A 23 7.92 -1.76 4.89
N LEU A 24 6.97 -2.56 4.41
CA LEU A 24 5.56 -2.45 4.73
C LEU A 24 5.11 -3.77 5.35
N SER A 25 4.86 -3.75 6.65
CA SER A 25 4.34 -4.90 7.39
C SER A 25 2.84 -4.74 7.58
N PHE A 26 2.07 -5.77 7.29
CA PHE A 26 0.65 -5.88 7.58
C PHE A 26 0.46 -6.81 8.78
N PHE A 27 -0.42 -6.44 9.70
CA PHE A 27 -0.73 -7.21 10.89
C PHE A 27 -2.19 -7.66 10.89
N THR A 28 -2.41 -8.85 11.43
CA THR A 28 -3.74 -9.38 11.71
C THR A 28 -4.27 -8.79 13.02
N PRO A 29 -5.61 -8.75 13.22
CA PRO A 29 -6.21 -8.32 14.49
C PRO A 29 -5.76 -9.13 15.71
N LEU A 30 -5.19 -10.32 15.51
CA LEU A 30 -4.63 -11.17 16.55
C LEU A 30 -3.20 -10.77 16.96
N GLY A 31 -2.61 -9.73 16.35
CA GLY A 31 -1.27 -9.23 16.65
C GLY A 31 -0.14 -9.94 15.88
N SER A 32 -0.44 -10.92 15.03
CA SER A 32 0.54 -11.61 14.20
C SER A 32 0.80 -10.85 12.89
N THR A 33 2.02 -10.91 12.36
CA THR A 33 2.35 -10.40 11.02
C THR A 33 1.65 -11.25 9.95
N ALA A 34 0.79 -10.62 9.15
CA ALA A 34 0.13 -11.26 8.02
C ALA A 34 1.10 -11.38 6.83
N ALA A 35 1.80 -10.30 6.52
CA ALA A 35 2.75 -10.20 5.42
C ALA A 35 3.72 -9.05 5.67
N ARG A 36 4.96 -9.19 5.20
CA ARG A 36 5.96 -8.13 5.21
C ARG A 36 6.55 -7.97 3.83
N LEU A 37 6.32 -6.82 3.22
CA LEU A 37 6.86 -6.43 1.95
C LEU A 37 8.15 -5.65 2.21
N GLN A 38 9.22 -6.02 1.53
CA GLN A 38 10.48 -5.29 1.57
C GLN A 38 10.91 -4.96 0.16
N TRP A 39 11.36 -3.73 -0.06
CA TRP A 39 11.91 -3.32 -1.35
C TRP A 39 13.18 -2.52 -1.13
N SER A 40 14.05 -2.57 -2.12
CA SER A 40 15.28 -1.79 -2.21
C SER A 40 15.72 -1.72 -3.66
N THR A 41 16.85 -1.06 -3.93
CA THR A 41 17.53 -1.11 -5.22
C THR A 41 17.95 -2.52 -5.65
N ALA A 42 18.02 -3.47 -4.71
CA ALA A 42 18.34 -4.87 -4.99
C ALA A 42 17.12 -5.70 -5.42
N GLY A 43 15.89 -5.20 -5.24
CA GLY A 43 14.66 -5.88 -5.63
C GLY A 43 13.56 -5.81 -4.57
N ALA A 44 12.46 -6.51 -4.86
CA ALA A 44 11.28 -6.61 -4.00
C ALA A 44 11.09 -8.04 -3.49
N GLN A 45 10.77 -8.20 -2.21
CA GLN A 45 10.54 -9.49 -1.59
C GLN A 45 9.32 -9.46 -0.65
N LEU A 46 8.57 -10.55 -0.65
CA LEU A 46 7.49 -10.84 0.27
C LEU A 46 7.98 -11.84 1.33
N GLN A 47 7.83 -11.48 2.59
CA GLN A 47 7.99 -12.40 3.72
C GLN A 47 6.63 -12.67 4.34
N THR A 48 6.25 -13.94 4.40
CA THR A 48 5.08 -14.43 5.14
C THR A 48 5.55 -15.44 6.18
N SER A 49 4.66 -16.26 6.73
CA SER A 49 5.04 -17.39 7.60
C SER A 49 5.88 -18.46 6.88
N GLY A 50 5.90 -18.45 5.55
CA GLY A 50 6.65 -19.41 4.71
C GLY A 50 7.98 -18.87 4.20
N GLU A 51 8.44 -19.44 3.09
CA GLU A 51 9.68 -19.01 2.44
C GLU A 51 9.53 -17.61 1.80
N PRO A 52 10.59 -16.78 1.82
CA PRO A 52 10.58 -15.48 1.17
C PRO A 52 10.42 -15.62 -0.34
N GLN A 53 9.50 -14.84 -0.92
CA GLN A 53 9.22 -14.82 -2.35
C GLN A 53 9.76 -13.53 -2.96
N HIS A 54 10.54 -13.64 -4.03
CA HIS A 54 11.06 -12.49 -4.77
C HIS A 54 10.10 -12.07 -5.89
N PHE A 55 10.03 -10.77 -6.12
CA PHE A 55 9.21 -10.14 -7.15
C PHE A 55 10.05 -9.20 -8.00
N GLU A 56 9.65 -9.03 -9.27
CA GLU A 56 10.30 -8.15 -10.23
C GLU A 56 10.21 -6.66 -9.85
N SER A 57 9.10 -6.29 -9.19
CA SER A 57 8.77 -4.89 -8.89
C SER A 57 7.95 -4.79 -7.61
N LEU A 58 7.97 -3.61 -7.00
CA LEU A 58 7.08 -3.28 -5.88
C LEU A 58 5.60 -3.32 -6.30
N ASP A 59 5.30 -2.96 -7.54
CA ASP A 59 3.94 -3.06 -8.09
C ASP A 59 3.45 -4.52 -8.12
N ALA A 60 4.28 -5.44 -8.61
CA ALA A 60 3.95 -6.87 -8.63
C ALA A 60 3.79 -7.43 -7.20
N LEU A 61 4.64 -7.00 -6.27
CA LEU A 61 4.59 -7.38 -4.86
C LEU A 61 3.29 -6.92 -4.17
N THR A 62 2.89 -5.67 -4.38
CA THR A 62 1.66 -5.11 -3.78
C THR A 62 0.40 -5.68 -4.41
N LEU A 63 0.40 -5.88 -5.74
CA LEU A 63 -0.67 -6.55 -6.45
C LEU A 63 -0.88 -7.97 -5.93
N HIS A 64 0.21 -8.74 -5.75
CA HIS A 64 0.14 -10.09 -5.22
C HIS A 64 -0.39 -10.13 -3.79
N THR A 65 0.04 -9.19 -2.93
CA THR A 65 -0.33 -9.22 -1.51
C THR A 65 -1.74 -8.69 -1.25
N THR A 66 -2.12 -7.59 -1.91
CA THR A 66 -3.36 -6.85 -1.59
C THR A 66 -4.44 -6.96 -2.66
N GLY A 67 -4.13 -7.57 -3.81
CA GLY A 67 -5.00 -7.59 -4.99
C GLY A 67 -4.99 -6.27 -5.78
N ALA A 68 -4.18 -5.28 -5.38
CA ALA A 68 -4.08 -3.99 -6.01
C ALA A 68 -2.64 -3.48 -6.04
N THR A 69 -2.24 -2.88 -7.15
CA THR A 69 -1.00 -2.11 -7.23
C THR A 69 -1.12 -0.87 -6.35
N LEU A 70 -0.28 -0.76 -5.32
CA LEU A 70 -0.30 0.36 -4.38
C LEU A 70 0.83 1.36 -4.68
N PRO A 71 0.56 2.68 -4.65
CA PRO A 71 1.54 3.71 -4.97
C PRO A 71 2.45 4.01 -3.77
N ILE A 72 3.20 3.01 -3.29
CA ILE A 72 4.02 3.10 -2.08
C ILE A 72 5.02 4.26 -2.13
N HIS A 73 5.62 4.52 -3.30
CA HIS A 73 6.53 5.65 -3.48
C HIS A 73 5.84 6.99 -3.20
N SER A 74 4.63 7.16 -3.74
CA SER A 74 3.85 8.39 -3.55
C SER A 74 3.32 8.49 -2.12
N LEU A 75 3.02 7.35 -1.49
CA LEU A 75 2.58 7.30 -0.09
C LEU A 75 3.58 7.98 0.86
N PHE A 76 4.89 7.78 0.70
CA PHE A 76 5.89 8.50 1.51
C PHE A 76 5.84 10.02 1.32
N ALA A 77 5.56 10.49 0.10
CA ALA A 77 5.41 11.92 -0.16
C ALA A 77 4.11 12.47 0.45
N TRP A 78 3.01 11.71 0.32
CA TRP A 78 1.71 12.04 0.88
C TRP A 78 1.73 12.13 2.39
N LEU A 79 2.41 11.21 3.08
CA LEU A 79 2.59 11.24 4.54
C LEU A 79 3.38 12.47 5.02
N LYS A 80 4.16 13.11 4.12
CA LYS A 80 4.85 14.39 4.38
C LYS A 80 4.00 15.61 4.02
N GLY A 81 2.76 15.42 3.58
CA GLY A 81 1.88 16.49 3.13
C GLY A 81 2.12 16.98 1.70
N ASN A 82 2.89 16.23 0.89
CA ASN A 82 3.14 16.57 -0.51
C ASN A 82 2.19 15.79 -1.41
N GLU A 83 1.64 16.42 -2.45
CA GLU A 83 0.74 15.79 -3.43
C GLU A 83 1.42 15.72 -4.80
N PRO A 84 2.46 14.86 -4.98
CA PRO A 84 3.07 14.70 -6.29
C PRO A 84 2.06 14.14 -7.30
N THR A 85 2.32 14.38 -8.59
CA THR A 85 1.56 13.73 -9.66
C THR A 85 1.82 12.22 -9.63
N THR A 86 0.84 11.45 -9.15
CA THR A 86 0.87 10.00 -9.13
C THR A 86 0.00 9.46 -10.26
N PRO A 87 0.56 8.79 -11.27
CA PRO A 87 -0.21 8.25 -12.39
C PRO A 87 -1.35 7.35 -11.91
N GLY A 88 -2.55 7.55 -12.43
CA GLY A 88 -3.73 6.75 -12.10
C GLY A 88 -4.31 7.00 -10.70
N TRP A 89 -3.71 7.84 -9.85
CA TRP A 89 -4.18 8.09 -8.49
C TRP A 89 -4.55 9.54 -8.26
N GLN A 90 -5.66 9.74 -7.55
CA GLN A 90 -6.05 11.02 -6.99
C GLN A 90 -6.03 10.93 -5.48
N VAL A 91 -5.15 11.71 -4.84
CA VAL A 91 -5.01 11.78 -3.39
C VAL A 91 -5.79 12.96 -2.82
N ASP A 92 -6.27 12.80 -1.59
CA ASP A 92 -6.86 13.86 -0.77
C ASP A 92 -6.14 13.89 0.59
N LEU A 93 -5.37 14.95 0.81
CA LEU A 93 -4.63 15.17 2.06
C LEU A 93 -5.33 16.15 3.02
N ARG A 94 -6.57 16.56 2.75
CA ARG A 94 -7.26 17.58 3.57
C ARG A 94 -7.40 17.17 5.03
N ALA A 95 -7.52 15.87 5.28
CA ALA A 95 -7.64 15.29 6.62
C ALA A 95 -6.31 14.76 7.19
N LEU A 96 -5.16 15.01 6.53
CA LEU A 96 -3.88 14.49 6.96
C LEU A 96 -3.49 15.02 8.35
N ALA A 97 -3.84 16.27 8.65
CA ALA A 97 -3.64 16.88 9.97
C ALA A 97 -4.44 16.18 11.10
N ASP A 98 -5.55 15.49 10.77
CA ASP A 98 -6.30 14.64 11.71
C ASP A 98 -5.73 13.23 11.81
N GLY A 99 -4.76 12.89 10.95
CA GLY A 99 -4.17 11.55 10.82
C GLY A 99 -4.86 10.69 9.76
N ARG A 100 -5.53 11.29 8.76
CA ARG A 100 -6.28 10.55 7.74
C ARG A 100 -5.84 10.93 6.34
N LEU A 101 -5.68 9.92 5.49
CA LEU A 101 -5.38 10.11 4.08
C LEU A 101 -6.31 9.21 3.27
N THR A 102 -6.83 9.75 2.17
CA THR A 102 -7.58 8.96 1.19
C THR A 102 -7.00 9.14 -0.20
N ALA A 103 -6.93 8.07 -0.98
CA ALA A 103 -6.56 8.13 -2.38
C ALA A 103 -7.47 7.19 -3.18
N GLN A 104 -7.78 7.56 -4.42
CA GLN A 104 -8.60 6.78 -5.32
C GLN A 104 -7.83 6.48 -6.60
N ARG A 105 -7.84 5.23 -7.05
CA ARG A 105 -7.33 4.83 -8.35
C ARG A 105 -8.40 5.05 -9.41
N LEU A 106 -8.07 5.85 -10.41
CA LEU A 106 -8.94 6.25 -11.51
C LEU A 106 -8.73 5.36 -12.75
N ALA A 107 -9.71 5.36 -13.66
CA ALA A 107 -9.66 4.63 -14.93
C ALA A 107 -8.45 5.06 -15.80
N PRO A 108 -7.88 4.17 -16.64
CA PRO A 108 -8.45 2.90 -17.15
C PRO A 108 -8.17 1.65 -16.29
N GLU A 109 -7.48 1.80 -15.17
CA GLU A 109 -7.18 0.69 -14.27
C GLU A 109 -8.43 0.26 -13.47
N VAL A 110 -8.37 -0.90 -12.79
CA VAL A 110 -9.45 -1.33 -11.89
C VAL A 110 -9.63 -0.26 -10.81
N PRO A 111 -10.84 0.28 -10.56
CA PRO A 111 -11.02 1.26 -9.50
C PRO A 111 -10.63 0.69 -8.13
N ALA A 112 -9.94 1.48 -7.31
CA ALA A 112 -9.58 1.09 -5.95
C ALA A 112 -9.59 2.30 -5.02
N ASP A 113 -10.11 2.10 -3.81
CA ASP A 113 -10.09 3.10 -2.75
C ASP A 113 -9.02 2.72 -1.73
N LEU A 114 -8.09 3.64 -1.49
CA LEU A 114 -7.07 3.52 -0.46
C LEU A 114 -7.41 4.49 0.68
N LYS A 115 -7.58 3.96 1.88
CA LYS A 115 -7.82 4.74 3.09
C LYS A 115 -6.76 4.40 4.12
N ILE A 116 -6.08 5.42 4.60
CA ILE A 116 -5.01 5.29 5.60
C ILE A 116 -5.39 6.10 6.83
N ILE A 117 -5.30 5.45 7.99
CA ILE A 117 -5.54 6.05 9.29
C ILE A 117 -4.25 5.89 10.09
N LEU A 118 -3.66 7.03 10.47
CA LEU A 118 -2.46 7.10 11.26
C LEU A 118 -2.82 6.98 12.74
N GLN A 119 -2.12 6.10 13.44
CA GLN A 119 -2.14 6.05 14.90
C GLN A 119 -1.35 7.27 15.41
N ARG A 120 -1.86 7.95 16.44
CA ARG A 120 -1.23 9.16 17.03
C ARG A 120 -0.18 8.78 18.06
#